data_AF-A0A7Y2TRN4-F1
#
_entry.id   AF-A0A7Y2TRN4-F1
#
_cell.length_a   1.000
_cell.length_b   1.000
_cell.length_c   1.000
_cell.angle_alpha   90.00
_cell.angle_beta   90.00
_cell.angle_gamma   90.00
#
_symmetry.space_group_name_H-M   'P 1'
#
loop_
_entity.id
_entity.type
_entity.pdbx_description
1 polymer ?
#
loop_
_entity_poly.entity_id
_entity_poly.type
_entity_poly.pdbx_seq_one_letter_code
_entity_poly.pdbx_strand_id
1 'polypeptide(L)' 'VNPDLSGEYGGHDLAETALKSEWAGATFSKDGEWLFVNLYSPGVTLAITGPWQAGYI' A
#
# COMPACT_ATOMS: atom_id res chain seq x y z
N VAL A 1 -0.96 -1.19 -13.43
CA VAL A 1 -0.06 -1.35 -12.27
C VAL A 1 0.46 0.04 -11.91
N ASN A 2 0.53 0.42 -10.63
CA ASN A 2 1.11 1.71 -10.25
C ASN A 2 2.58 1.74 -10.72
N PRO A 3 2.96 2.60 -11.68
CA PRO A 3 4.31 2.60 -12.24
C PRO A 3 5.38 3.00 -11.20
N ASP A 4 4.97 3.68 -10.12
CA ASP A 4 5.87 4.17 -9.09
C ASP A 4 6.13 3.12 -7.99
N LEU A 5 5.36 2.02 -7.96
CA LEU A 5 5.59 0.90 -7.04
C LEU A 5 6.62 -0.08 -7.62
N SER A 6 7.86 0.39 -7.82
CA SER A 6 8.97 -0.46 -8.25
C SER A 6 9.79 -0.93 -7.05
N GLY A 7 9.76 -2.23 -6.74
CA GLY A 7 10.55 -2.80 -5.66
C GLY A 7 10.26 -4.28 -5.39
N GLU A 8 11.15 -4.93 -4.64
CA GLU A 8 11.02 -6.33 -4.26
C GLU A 8 11.16 -6.50 -2.74
N TYR A 9 10.44 -7.48 -2.17
CA TYR A 9 10.59 -7.89 -0.77
C TYR A 9 10.45 -9.40 -0.65
N GLY A 10 11.41 -10.06 0.01
CA GLY A 10 11.37 -11.51 0.21
C GLY A 10 11.34 -12.33 -1.09
N GLY A 11 11.85 -11.78 -2.20
CA GLY A 11 11.77 -12.40 -3.54
C GLY A 11 10.45 -12.16 -4.28
N HIS A 12 9.59 -11.29 -3.77
CA HIS A 12 8.33 -10.91 -4.41
C HIS A 12 8.44 -9.52 -5.03
N ASP A 13 8.06 -9.38 -6.31
CA ASP A 13 7.84 -8.09 -6.95
C ASP A 13 6.60 -7.41 -6.33
N LEU A 14 6.79 -6.22 -5.75
CA LEU A 14 5.74 -5.52 -5.01
C LEU A 14 4.62 -4.99 -5.93
N ALA A 15 4.95 -4.63 -7.17
CA ALA A 15 3.99 -4.13 -8.15
C ALA A 15 2.99 -5.22 -8.55
N GLU A 16 3.49 -6.42 -8.80
CA GLU A 16 2.70 -7.61 -9.10
C GLU A 16 1.96 -8.11 -7.85
N THR A 17 2.64 -8.16 -6.71
CA THR A 17 2.07 -8.64 -5.44
C THR A 17 0.88 -7.79 -5.01
N ALA A 18 0.95 -6.47 -5.14
CA ALA A 18 -0.14 -5.55 -4.81
C ALA A 18 -1.45 -5.84 -5.57
N LEU A 19 -1.38 -6.57 -6.70
CA LEU A 19 -2.54 -6.95 -7.51
C LEU A 19 -3.03 -8.37 -7.23
N LYS A 20 -2.20 -9.22 -6.63
CA LYS A 20 -2.47 -10.66 -6.43
C LYS A 20 -2.66 -11.03 -4.96
N SER A 21 -2.18 -10.20 -4.04
CA SER A 21 -2.28 -10.42 -2.61
C SER A 21 -3.50 -9.73 -2.02
N GLU A 22 -3.95 -10.25 -0.89
CA GLU A 22 -4.98 -9.60 -0.09
C GLU A 22 -4.43 -8.33 0.56
N TRP A 23 -5.15 -7.22 0.36
CA TRP A 23 -4.96 -6.00 1.13
C TRP A 23 -5.59 -6.19 2.50
N ALA A 24 -4.80 -6.02 3.56
CA ALA A 24 -5.22 -6.30 4.92
C ALA A 24 -4.76 -5.20 5.86
N GLY A 25 -5.65 -4.76 6.75
CA GLY A 25 -5.35 -3.72 7.73
C GLY A 25 -5.08 -2.35 7.10
N ALA A 26 -5.69 -1.31 7.67
CA ALA A 26 -5.44 0.05 7.22
C ALA A 26 -5.50 1.00 8.41
N THR A 27 -4.57 1.95 8.45
CA THR A 27 -4.62 3.05 9.40
C THR A 27 -4.00 4.30 8.79
N PHE A 28 -4.54 5.44 9.17
CA PHE A 28 -3.98 6.73 8.78
C PHE A 28 -2.98 7.22 9.84
N SER A 29 -1.94 7.93 9.41
CA SER A 29 -1.12 8.75 10.30
C SER A 29 -2.00 9.78 11.02
N LYS A 30 -1.50 10.31 12.15
CA LYS A 30 -2.24 11.30 12.96
C LYS A 30 -2.62 12.57 12.18
N ASP A 31 -1.77 12.99 11.25
CA ASP A 31 -1.99 14.14 10.36
C ASP A 31 -2.83 13.80 9.12
N GLY A 32 -3.10 12.51 8.88
CA GLY A 32 -3.85 12.04 7.72
C GLY A 32 -3.11 12.16 6.38
N GLU A 33 -1.80 12.44 6.38
CA GLU A 33 -1.01 12.52 5.14
C GLU A 33 -0.69 11.13 4.57
N TRP A 34 -0.57 10.13 5.45
CA TRP A 34 -0.18 8.78 5.10
C TRP A 34 -1.28 7.77 5.40
N LEU A 35 -1.57 6.91 4.43
CA LEU A 35 -2.22 5.64 4.62
C LEU A 35 -1.16 4.56 4.76
N PHE A 36 -1.18 3.84 5.88
CA PHE A 36 -0.44 2.60 6.06
C PHE A 36 -1.39 1.42 5.86
N VAL A 37 -1.06 0.53 4.94
CA VAL A 37 -1.88 -0.63 4.58
C VAL A 37 -0.99 -1.83 4.30
N ASN A 38 -1.42 -3.04 4.66
CA ASN A 38 -0.59 -4.24 4.47
C ASN A 38 -1.02 -5.04 3.23
N LEU A 39 -0.04 -5.69 2.61
CA LEU A 39 -0.26 -6.87 1.76
C LEU A 39 -0.01 -8.10 2.64
N TYR A 40 -1.04 -8.94 2.82
CA TYR A 40 -0.99 -10.06 3.76
C TYR A 40 0.16 -11.04 3.44
N SER A 41 0.32 -11.39 2.16
CA SER A 41 1.50 -12.09 1.65
C SER A 41 2.22 -11.15 0.67
N PRO A 42 3.51 -10.83 0.84
CA PRO A 42 4.52 -11.45 1.71
C PRO A 42 4.62 -10.86 3.14
N GLY A 43 3.60 -10.15 3.60
CA GLY A 43 3.65 -9.49 4.92
C GLY A 43 4.43 -8.18 4.87
N VAL A 44 4.06 -7.29 3.94
CA VAL A 44 4.69 -5.98 3.75
C VAL A 44 3.69 -4.86 4.04
N THR A 45 4.15 -3.79 4.67
CA THR A 45 3.38 -2.56 4.88
C THR A 45 3.78 -1.53 3.84
N LEU A 46 2.79 -1.01 3.11
CA LEU A 46 2.97 0.11 2.19
C LEU A 46 2.62 1.43 2.90
N ALA A 47 3.35 2.48 2.55
CA ALA A 47 3.06 3.85 2.96
C ALA A 47 2.65 4.64 1.72
N ILE A 48 1.42 5.16 1.71
CA ILE A 48 0.82 5.80 0.53
C ILE A 48 0.37 7.20 0.92
N THR A 49 0.79 8.21 0.13
CA THR A 49 0.27 9.59 0.22
C THR A 49 -0.76 9.85 -0.86
N GLY A 50 -1.66 10.80 -0.61
CA GLY A 50 -2.66 11.22 -1.59
C GLY A 50 -3.58 12.30 -1.02
N PRO A 51 -4.50 12.84 -1.83
CA PRO A 51 -5.49 13.84 -1.39
C PRO A 51 -6.64 13.17 -0.60
N TRP A 52 -6.30 12.50 0.51
CA TRP A 52 -7.23 11.68 1.29
C TRP A 52 -8.41 12.48 1.85
N GLN A 53 -8.19 13.74 2.20
CA GLN A 53 -9.18 14.65 2.77
C GLN A 53 -10.28 15.03 1.78
N ALA A 54 -10.04 14.88 0.47
CA ALA A 54 -11.05 15.14 -0.55
C ALA A 54 -12.15 14.05 -0.57
N GLY A 55 -11.90 12.89 0.05
CA GLY A 55 -12.89 11.82 0.21
C GLY A 55 -13.53 11.40 -1.12
N TYR A 56 -12.78 10.74 -1.99
CA TYR A 56 -13.34 10.12 -3.18
C TYR A 56 -13.93 8.74 -2.81
N ILE A 57 -15.27 8.67 -2.75
CA ILE A 57 -16.04 7.42 -2.76
C ILE A 57 -16.48 7.11 -4.19
#